data_AF-A0AB37YMH2-F1
#
_entry.id   AF-A0AB37YMH2-F1
#
_cell.length_a   1.000
_cell.length_b   1.000
_cell.length_c   1.000
_cell.angle_alpha   90.00
_cell.angle_beta   90.00
_cell.angle_gamma   90.00
#
_symmetry.space_group_name_H-M   'P 1'
#
loop_
_entity.id
_entity.type
_entity.pdbx_description
1 polymer ?
#
loop_
_entity_poly.entity_id
_entity_poly.type
_entity_poly.pdbx_seq_one_letter_code
_entity_poly.pdbx_strand_id
1 'polypeptide(L)'
;MINFTTSILALVAFVLFSYLGYGDQNLFPVLLIFGFNFISNLFYVEWFNEAHENYEFITKKTVIVRLTYVILLFVLIHGVDDYKKFATLLVLSTFLNHFISFIYVKRRVKFDFSNLTIVAHLKPLVLIVIFSNANMLYTQLDRLFLLENNGEATVAFYVMAFQIMTIINTLMLSVVQVTIPRLSYLSGNATDEEYESVLNKISKVYFITLFPAAIGLMLIAHGAVIIYGGKEYAAGDVLMVFAIYMIAVGIESILSNQIIYVKKKESILVRFLFICGFINLLSNFALVFFRVLTPTTAIITTTIANCTLITLEYIYIKKKLKVNYTLFDMQKLKYLFYSLTFLPISFFVKTVISGQILQVIVTMLACGLAYALILFKAKDEILFMLLDKITARFKRA
;
A
#
# COMPACT_ATOMS: atom_id res chain seq x y z
N MET A 1 2.98 0.60 27.51
CA MET A 1 4.05 -0.26 28.05
C MET A 1 4.45 -1.37 27.08
N ILE A 2 3.51 -2.15 26.52
CA ILE A 2 3.80 -3.20 25.52
C ILE A 2 4.62 -2.66 24.34
N ASN A 3 4.17 -1.60 23.66
CA ASN A 3 4.93 -1.00 22.55
C ASN A 3 6.33 -0.52 22.97
N PHE A 4 6.50 -0.14 24.24
CA PHE A 4 7.79 0.31 24.76
C PHE A 4 8.76 -0.87 24.91
N THR A 5 8.32 -1.95 25.56
CA THR A 5 9.14 -3.15 25.75
C THR A 5 9.44 -3.86 24.43
N THR A 6 8.47 -3.97 23.52
CA THR A 6 8.68 -4.62 22.21
C THR A 6 9.63 -3.83 21.32
N SER A 7 9.51 -2.50 21.27
CA SER A 7 10.39 -1.68 20.44
C SER A 7 11.84 -1.67 20.93
N ILE A 8 12.05 -1.71 22.26
CA ILE A 8 13.41 -1.83 22.83
C ILE A 8 14.01 -3.21 22.53
N LEU A 9 13.25 -4.29 22.72
CA LEU A 9 13.72 -5.63 22.38
C LEU A 9 14.05 -5.74 20.88
N ALA A 10 13.20 -5.18 20.02
CA ALA A 10 13.44 -5.15 18.58
C ALA A 10 14.67 -4.32 18.21
N LEU A 11 14.91 -3.18 18.88
CA LEU A 11 16.11 -2.37 18.69
C LEU A 11 17.37 -3.16 19.05
N VAL A 12 17.38 -3.82 20.21
CA VAL A 12 18.52 -4.64 20.67
C VAL A 12 18.79 -5.78 19.69
N ALA A 13 17.74 -6.51 19.28
CA ALA A 13 17.87 -7.58 18.30
C ALA A 13 18.40 -7.07 16.94
N PHE A 14 17.92 -5.91 16.49
CA PHE A 14 18.35 -5.30 15.23
C PHE A 14 19.82 -4.83 15.28
N VAL A 15 20.26 -4.24 16.38
CA VAL A 15 21.66 -3.82 16.57
C VAL A 15 22.58 -5.04 16.62
N LEU A 16 22.20 -6.09 17.35
CA LEU A 16 22.95 -7.35 17.40
C LEU A 16 23.05 -8.00 16.01
N PHE A 17 21.95 -8.09 15.27
CA PHE A 17 21.94 -8.61 13.91
C PHE A 17 22.82 -7.78 12.97
N SER A 18 22.73 -6.45 13.04
CA SER A 18 23.53 -5.55 12.21
C SER A 18 25.02 -5.69 12.52
N TYR A 19 25.38 -5.83 13.79
CA TYR A 19 26.76 -6.01 14.22
C TYR A 19 27.33 -7.36 13.77
N LEU A 20 26.59 -8.45 14.00
CA LEU A 20 27.04 -9.80 13.67
C LEU A 20 27.10 -10.07 12.16
N GLY A 21 26.18 -9.51 11.37
CA GLY A 21 26.12 -9.75 9.93
C GLY A 21 26.92 -8.76 9.09
N TYR A 22 27.01 -7.50 9.53
CA TYR A 22 27.44 -6.39 8.67
C TYR A 22 28.47 -5.47 9.32
N GLY A 23 28.99 -5.77 10.52
CA GLY A 23 29.83 -4.85 11.31
C GLY A 23 30.99 -4.20 10.55
N ASP A 24 31.62 -4.93 9.62
CA ASP A 24 32.77 -4.46 8.84
C ASP A 24 32.40 -3.82 7.49
N GLN A 25 31.10 -3.82 7.13
CA GLN A 25 30.64 -3.29 5.86
C GLN A 25 30.28 -1.80 5.96
N ASN A 26 30.45 -1.07 4.86
CA ASN A 26 30.01 0.34 4.75
C ASN A 26 28.50 0.54 4.99
N LEU A 27 27.72 -0.54 4.96
CA LEU A 27 26.29 -0.58 5.26
C LEU A 27 25.99 -0.41 6.76
N PHE A 28 26.88 -0.82 7.66
CA PHE A 28 26.62 -0.86 9.11
C PHE A 28 26.21 0.49 9.72
N PRO A 29 26.89 1.62 9.43
CA PRO A 29 26.47 2.92 9.92
C PRO A 29 25.05 3.32 9.46
N VAL A 30 24.66 2.93 8.24
CA VAL A 30 23.32 3.20 7.71
C VAL A 30 22.27 2.36 8.43
N LEU A 31 22.57 1.08 8.68
CA LEU A 31 21.69 0.21 9.46
C LEU A 31 21.43 0.82 10.83
N LEU A 32 22.46 1.29 11.54
CA LEU A 32 22.29 1.95 12.85
C LEU A 32 21.40 3.20 12.79
N ILE A 33 21.54 4.02 11.75
CA ILE A 33 20.64 5.17 11.52
C ILE A 33 19.19 4.70 11.37
N PHE A 34 18.93 3.67 10.56
CA PHE A 34 17.59 3.10 10.43
C PHE A 34 17.09 2.45 11.72
N GLY A 35 17.99 1.97 12.58
CA GLY A 35 17.69 1.49 13.93
C GLY A 35 16.96 2.53 14.80
N PHE A 36 17.17 3.83 14.55
CA PHE A 36 16.44 4.90 15.26
C PHE A 36 14.92 4.91 14.95
N ASN A 37 14.45 4.24 13.88
CA ASN A 37 13.02 4.04 13.67
C ASN A 37 12.37 3.21 14.80
N PHE A 38 13.09 2.27 15.41
CA PHE A 38 12.55 1.53 16.57
C PHE A 38 12.30 2.46 17.75
N ILE A 39 13.16 3.46 17.96
CA ILE A 39 12.95 4.52 18.96
C ILE A 39 11.75 5.39 18.56
N SER A 40 11.62 5.73 17.28
CA SER A 40 10.47 6.50 16.77
C SER A 40 9.14 5.79 16.97
N ASN A 41 9.11 4.46 16.86
CA ASN A 41 7.91 3.64 17.10
C ASN A 41 7.44 3.66 18.56
N LEU A 42 8.30 4.02 19.53
CA LEU A 42 7.88 4.23 20.93
C LEU A 42 6.81 5.31 21.04
N PHE A 43 6.84 6.29 20.14
CA PHE A 43 5.93 7.43 20.12
C PHE A 43 4.75 7.24 19.15
N TYR A 44 4.60 6.06 18.56
CA TYR A 44 3.53 5.79 17.60
C TYR A 44 2.16 5.70 18.30
N VAL A 45 1.35 6.75 18.15
CA VAL A 45 0.00 6.87 18.71
C VAL A 45 -1.03 7.33 17.67
N GLU A 46 -0.73 7.17 16.37
CA GLU A 46 -1.63 7.63 15.30
C GLU A 46 -2.98 6.89 15.32
N TRP A 47 -2.97 5.59 15.65
CA TRP A 47 -4.17 4.77 15.84
C TRP A 47 -5.19 5.38 16.79
N PHE A 48 -4.76 6.11 17.83
CA PHE A 48 -5.67 6.77 18.77
C PHE A 48 -6.42 7.93 18.09
N ASN A 49 -5.72 8.71 17.26
CA ASN A 49 -6.34 9.81 16.52
C ASN A 49 -7.27 9.28 15.42
N GLU A 50 -6.90 8.19 14.75
CA GLU A 50 -7.74 7.50 13.75
C GLU A 50 -9.03 6.96 14.37
N ALA A 51 -8.94 6.32 15.54
CA ALA A 51 -10.10 5.81 16.27
C ALA A 51 -11.07 6.91 16.70
N HIS A 52 -10.57 8.13 16.95
CA HIS A 52 -11.36 9.31 17.26
C HIS A 52 -11.71 10.17 16.02
N GLU A 53 -11.51 9.65 14.81
CA GLU A 53 -11.77 10.35 13.54
C GLU A 53 -11.06 11.71 13.39
N ASN A 54 -9.96 11.93 14.11
CA ASN A 54 -9.17 13.16 14.07
C ASN A 54 -8.20 13.20 12.87
N TYR A 55 -8.68 12.83 11.68
CA TYR A 55 -7.86 12.75 10.45
C TYR A 55 -7.29 14.11 10.03
N GLU A 56 -8.00 15.22 10.30
CA GLU A 56 -7.54 16.57 9.96
C GLU A 56 -6.24 16.94 10.69
N PHE A 57 -6.12 16.59 11.97
CA PHE A 57 -4.89 16.80 12.74
C PHE A 57 -3.74 15.98 12.15
N ILE A 58 -3.98 14.70 11.86
CA ILE A 58 -2.99 13.79 11.28
C ILE A 58 -2.48 14.39 9.95
N THR A 59 -3.39 14.80 9.06
CA THR A 59 -3.03 15.37 7.76
C THR A 59 -2.21 16.65 7.90
N LYS A 60 -2.67 17.65 8.67
CA LYS A 60 -1.98 18.94 8.82
C LYS A 60 -0.57 18.76 9.38
N LYS A 61 -0.43 17.97 10.46
CA LYS A 61 0.86 17.64 11.08
C LYS A 61 1.81 16.99 10.07
N THR A 62 1.37 15.91 9.44
CA THR A 62 2.21 15.12 8.54
C THR A 62 2.65 15.96 7.35
N VAL A 63 1.78 16.80 6.78
CA VAL A 63 2.15 17.71 5.68
C VAL A 63 3.25 18.69 6.11
N ILE A 64 3.12 19.33 7.28
CA ILE A 64 4.14 20.28 7.78
C ILE A 64 5.50 19.59 7.97
N VAL A 65 5.50 18.40 8.61
CA VAL A 65 6.73 17.63 8.83
C VAL A 65 7.37 17.20 7.51
N ARG A 66 6.56 16.75 6.53
CA ARG A 66 7.05 16.33 5.22
C ARG A 66 7.57 17.50 4.37
N LEU A 67 6.91 18.66 4.40
CA LEU A 67 7.41 19.86 3.73
C LEU A 67 8.75 20.32 4.32
N THR A 68 8.87 20.31 5.65
CA THR A 68 10.13 20.64 6.33
C THR A 68 11.24 19.68 5.93
N TYR A 69 10.95 18.36 5.89
CA TYR A 69 11.89 17.35 5.41
C TYR A 69 12.34 17.60 3.97
N VAL A 70 11.43 17.92 3.06
CA VAL A 70 11.75 18.20 1.65
C VAL A 70 12.64 19.45 1.53
N ILE A 71 12.36 20.52 2.28
CA ILE A 71 13.21 21.72 2.29
C ILE A 71 14.62 21.37 2.77
N LEU A 72 14.74 20.62 3.87
CA LEU A 72 16.04 20.19 4.40
C LEU A 72 16.80 19.27 3.44
N LEU A 73 16.08 18.44 2.68
CA LEU A 73 16.66 17.56 1.67
C LEU A 73 17.40 18.39 0.60
N PHE A 74 16.75 19.40 0.03
CA PHE A 74 17.36 20.28 -0.98
C PHE A 74 18.51 21.13 -0.45
N VAL A 75 18.48 21.50 0.83
CA VAL A 75 19.51 22.35 1.45
C VAL A 75 20.74 21.56 1.87
N LEU A 76 20.59 20.30 2.31
CA LEU A 76 21.67 19.55 2.95
C LEU A 76 22.30 18.46 2.07
N ILE A 77 21.61 18.00 1.03
CA ILE A 77 22.05 16.89 0.19
C ILE A 77 22.53 17.42 -1.15
N HIS A 78 23.80 17.21 -1.47
CA HIS A 78 24.44 17.78 -2.65
C HIS A 78 24.99 16.72 -3.62
N GLY A 79 25.03 15.44 -3.22
CA GLY A 79 25.54 14.37 -4.08
C GLY A 79 25.22 12.95 -3.60
N VAL A 80 25.68 11.96 -4.37
CA VAL A 80 25.42 10.52 -4.13
C VAL A 80 26.06 10.03 -2.82
N ASP A 81 27.19 10.61 -2.43
CA ASP A 81 27.91 10.26 -1.21
C ASP A 81 27.20 10.72 0.09
N ASP A 82 26.18 11.59 -0.02
CA ASP A 82 25.41 12.10 1.12
C ASP A 82 24.31 11.13 1.61
N TYR A 83 24.31 9.87 1.19
CA TYR A 83 23.29 8.88 1.55
C TYR A 83 23.10 8.69 3.07
N LYS A 84 24.14 8.89 3.89
CA LYS A 84 24.03 8.86 5.36
C LYS A 84 23.24 10.04 5.91
N LYS A 85 23.44 11.24 5.35
CA LYS A 85 22.68 12.45 5.71
C LYS A 85 21.22 12.30 5.27
N PHE A 86 21.00 11.77 4.07
CA PHE A 86 19.68 11.39 3.58
C PHE A 86 18.94 10.48 4.55
N ALA A 87 19.57 9.34 4.92
CA ALA A 87 18.98 8.38 5.85
C ALA A 87 18.67 9.03 7.21
N THR A 88 19.57 9.89 7.71
CA THR A 88 19.36 10.60 8.98
C THR A 88 18.15 11.53 8.93
N LEU A 89 18.03 12.34 7.87
CA LEU A 89 16.89 13.23 7.68
C LEU A 89 15.57 12.46 7.58
N LEU A 90 15.59 11.32 6.87
CA LEU A 90 14.41 10.47 6.71
C LEU A 90 13.92 9.95 8.06
N VAL A 91 14.82 9.41 8.87
CA VAL A 91 14.48 8.83 10.17
C VAL A 91 14.09 9.90 11.18
N LEU A 92 14.73 11.06 11.18
CA LEU A 92 14.33 12.21 11.99
C LEU A 92 12.95 12.75 11.60
N SER A 93 12.61 12.78 10.31
CA SER A 93 11.27 13.18 9.85
C SER A 93 10.20 12.24 10.40
N THR A 94 10.44 10.93 10.36
CA THR A 94 9.53 9.92 10.95
C THR A 94 9.41 10.08 12.47
N PHE A 95 10.52 10.28 13.16
CA PHE A 95 10.54 10.56 14.60
C PHE A 95 9.69 11.77 14.96
N LEU A 96 9.93 12.92 14.31
CA LEU A 96 9.19 14.15 14.54
C LEU A 96 7.70 13.95 14.28
N ASN A 97 7.35 13.21 13.23
CA ASN A 97 5.96 12.87 12.95
C ASN A 97 5.31 12.13 14.13
N HIS A 98 5.89 11.04 14.61
CA HIS A 98 5.33 10.29 15.74
C HIS A 98 5.35 11.09 17.04
N PHE A 99 6.43 11.81 17.31
CA PHE A 99 6.63 12.58 18.53
C PHE A 99 5.60 13.70 18.71
N ILE A 100 5.26 14.44 17.64
CA ILE A 100 4.21 15.47 17.69
C ILE A 100 2.84 14.85 17.99
N SER A 101 2.51 13.71 17.39
CA SER A 101 1.28 12.96 17.72
C SER A 101 1.25 12.56 19.19
N PHE A 102 2.37 12.06 19.71
CA PHE A 102 2.48 11.66 21.11
C PHE A 102 2.23 12.82 22.06
N ILE A 103 2.81 13.99 21.81
CA ILE A 103 2.57 15.20 22.63
C ILE A 103 1.09 15.58 22.61
N TYR A 104 0.45 15.55 21.44
CA TYR A 104 -0.96 15.90 21.30
C TYR A 104 -1.89 14.96 22.09
N VAL A 105 -1.66 13.64 22.01
CA VAL A 105 -2.46 12.65 22.74
C VAL A 105 -2.19 12.72 24.24
N LYS A 106 -0.93 12.85 24.66
CA LYS A 106 -0.55 12.96 26.08
C LYS A 106 -1.20 14.16 26.78
N ARG A 107 -1.48 15.23 26.06
CA ARG A 107 -2.22 16.39 26.60
C ARG A 107 -3.70 16.09 26.87
N ARG A 108 -4.29 15.10 26.20
CA ARG A 108 -5.71 14.73 26.31
C ARG A 108 -5.98 13.57 27.26
N VAL A 109 -5.01 12.69 27.46
CA VAL A 109 -5.16 11.47 28.26
C VAL A 109 -4.03 11.37 29.27
N LYS A 110 -4.38 11.24 30.57
CA LYS A 110 -3.41 10.87 31.61
C LYS A 110 -3.14 9.38 31.51
N PHE A 111 -1.88 9.00 31.38
CA PHE A 111 -1.50 7.59 31.39
C PHE A 111 -1.60 7.03 32.82
N ASP A 112 -2.46 6.03 33.02
CA ASP A 112 -2.50 5.22 34.23
C ASP A 112 -1.74 3.92 33.99
N PHE A 113 -0.86 3.56 34.93
CA PHE A 113 -0.03 2.35 34.89
C PHE A 113 -0.44 1.35 35.98
N SER A 114 -1.57 1.57 36.65
CA SER A 114 -2.10 0.67 37.67
C SER A 114 -2.71 -0.59 37.02
N ASN A 115 -2.42 -1.78 37.57
CA ASN A 115 -2.94 -3.09 37.11
C ASN A 115 -2.51 -3.56 35.70
N LEU A 116 -1.21 -3.57 35.41
CA LEU A 116 -0.66 -4.07 34.14
C LEU A 116 -0.36 -5.58 34.17
N THR A 117 -1.10 -6.38 33.40
CA THR A 117 -0.85 -7.83 33.20
C THR A 117 -0.15 -8.11 31.86
N ILE A 118 1.12 -7.76 31.74
CA ILE A 118 1.89 -7.86 30.47
C ILE A 118 2.02 -9.30 29.97
N VAL A 119 2.24 -10.26 30.89
CA VAL A 119 2.49 -11.67 30.55
C VAL A 119 1.27 -12.33 29.92
N ALA A 120 0.06 -11.97 30.37
CA ALA A 120 -1.18 -12.50 29.81
C ALA A 120 -1.40 -12.06 28.34
N HIS A 121 -0.86 -10.90 27.96
CA HIS A 121 -0.96 -10.38 26.60
C HIS A 121 0.15 -10.86 25.66
N LEU A 122 1.26 -11.40 26.17
CA LEU A 122 2.41 -11.79 25.34
C LEU A 122 2.07 -12.85 24.30
N LYS A 123 1.33 -13.91 24.69
CA LYS A 123 0.96 -15.01 23.79
C LYS A 123 0.01 -14.54 22.67
N PRO A 124 -1.08 -13.80 22.94
CA PRO A 124 -1.89 -13.17 21.90
C PRO A 124 -1.09 -12.20 21.02
N LEU A 125 -0.18 -11.41 21.59
CA LEU A 125 0.63 -10.45 20.83
C LEU A 125 1.57 -11.14 19.84
N VAL A 126 2.27 -12.21 20.24
CA VAL A 126 3.14 -12.96 19.32
C VAL A 126 2.33 -13.55 18.17
N LEU A 127 1.14 -14.11 18.45
CA LEU A 127 0.24 -14.57 17.39
C LEU A 127 -0.16 -13.43 16.47
N ILE A 128 -0.57 -12.28 17.01
CA ILE A 128 -0.90 -11.08 16.23
C ILE A 128 0.29 -10.58 15.40
N VAL A 129 1.52 -10.68 15.90
CA VAL A 129 2.74 -10.30 15.15
C VAL A 129 2.94 -11.24 13.97
N ILE A 130 2.90 -12.56 14.19
CA ILE A 130 2.98 -13.55 13.11
C ILE A 130 1.87 -13.29 12.09
N PHE A 131 0.66 -13.03 12.56
CA PHE A 131 -0.52 -12.76 11.76
C PHE A 131 -0.44 -11.46 10.94
N SER A 132 0.03 -10.36 11.53
CA SER A 132 0.18 -9.06 10.86
C SER A 132 1.34 -9.02 9.86
N ASN A 133 2.35 -9.88 10.05
CA ASN A 133 3.50 -9.98 9.15
C ASN A 133 3.32 -11.00 8.03
N ALA A 134 2.12 -11.55 7.83
CA ALA A 134 1.85 -12.50 6.75
C ALA A 134 2.18 -11.93 5.35
N ASN A 135 2.07 -10.59 5.18
CA ASN A 135 2.49 -9.89 3.96
C ASN A 135 3.99 -10.04 3.64
N MET A 136 4.84 -10.36 4.64
CA MET A 136 6.26 -10.64 4.38
C MET A 136 6.44 -11.82 3.43
N LEU A 137 5.52 -12.79 3.43
CA LEU A 137 5.56 -13.97 2.55
C LEU A 137 5.38 -13.65 1.05
N TYR A 138 5.02 -12.40 0.74
CA TYR A 138 4.83 -11.91 -0.61
C TYR A 138 6.06 -11.09 -1.03
N THR A 139 5.89 -9.79 -1.24
CA THR A 139 6.91 -8.91 -1.83
C THR A 139 8.21 -8.81 -1.03
N GLN A 140 8.21 -9.09 0.28
CA GLN A 140 9.43 -9.05 1.08
C GLN A 140 10.31 -10.28 0.84
N LEU A 141 9.71 -11.49 0.78
CA LEU A 141 10.43 -12.72 0.45
C LEU A 141 10.96 -12.69 -0.97
N ASP A 142 10.20 -12.17 -1.95
CA ASP A 142 10.67 -12.01 -3.33
C ASP A 142 12.03 -11.32 -3.38
N ARG A 143 12.20 -10.25 -2.61
CA ARG A 143 13.46 -9.48 -2.54
C ARG A 143 14.60 -10.27 -1.92
N LEU A 144 14.33 -11.14 -0.95
CA LEU A 144 15.36 -12.00 -0.35
C LEU A 144 15.85 -13.04 -1.37
N PHE A 145 14.94 -13.70 -2.08
CA PHE A 145 15.31 -14.64 -3.14
C PHE A 145 16.09 -13.96 -4.28
N LEU A 146 15.66 -12.76 -4.70
CA LEU A 146 16.37 -11.98 -5.71
C LEU A 146 17.77 -11.55 -5.25
N LEU A 147 17.91 -11.13 -3.99
CA LEU A 147 19.20 -10.74 -3.42
C LEU A 147 20.20 -11.90 -3.47
N GLU A 148 19.78 -13.09 -3.05
CA GLU A 148 20.64 -14.26 -2.96
C GLU A 148 21.05 -14.82 -4.33
N ASN A 149 20.16 -14.74 -5.34
CA ASN A 149 20.38 -15.40 -6.64
C ASN A 149 20.84 -14.46 -7.76
N ASN A 150 20.41 -13.19 -7.73
CA ASN A 150 20.59 -12.26 -8.85
C ASN A 150 21.29 -10.95 -8.44
N GLY A 151 21.55 -10.75 -7.14
CA GLY A 151 22.28 -9.60 -6.61
C GLY A 151 21.47 -8.32 -6.46
N GLU A 152 22.11 -7.31 -5.85
CA GLU A 152 21.48 -6.07 -5.36
C GLU A 152 20.78 -5.24 -6.44
N ALA A 153 21.30 -5.22 -7.68
CA ALA A 153 20.72 -4.45 -8.77
C ALA A 153 19.29 -4.91 -9.11
N THR A 154 19.04 -6.23 -9.08
CA THR A 154 17.70 -6.77 -9.37
C THR A 154 16.70 -6.45 -8.26
N VAL A 155 17.17 -6.43 -7.00
CA VAL A 155 16.39 -5.98 -5.85
C VAL A 155 16.05 -4.50 -6.00
N ALA A 156 16.98 -3.67 -6.46
CA ALA A 156 16.74 -2.25 -6.69
C ALA A 156 15.65 -2.01 -7.75
N PHE A 157 15.67 -2.75 -8.86
CA PHE A 157 14.61 -2.67 -9.89
C PHE A 157 13.24 -3.09 -9.34
N TYR A 158 13.20 -4.19 -8.58
CA TYR A 158 11.97 -4.67 -7.93
C TYR A 158 11.42 -3.64 -6.93
N VAL A 159 12.27 -3.13 -6.04
CA VAL A 159 11.90 -2.15 -5.02
C VAL A 159 11.41 -0.86 -5.65
N MET A 160 12.07 -0.38 -6.70
CA MET A 160 11.65 0.82 -7.41
C MET A 160 10.27 0.66 -8.02
N ALA A 161 10.03 -0.42 -8.77
CA ALA A 161 8.74 -0.70 -9.36
C ALA A 161 7.64 -0.83 -8.29
N PHE A 162 7.94 -1.54 -7.19
CA PHE A 162 7.03 -1.65 -6.05
C PHE A 162 6.72 -0.29 -5.42
N GLN A 163 7.70 0.60 -5.25
CA GLN A 163 7.51 1.94 -4.69
C GLN A 163 6.62 2.81 -5.58
N ILE A 164 6.90 2.86 -6.88
CA ILE A 164 6.10 3.64 -7.83
C ILE A 164 4.63 3.20 -7.79
N MET A 165 4.38 1.89 -7.86
CA MET A 165 3.03 1.34 -7.73
C MET A 165 2.40 1.68 -6.38
N THR A 166 3.14 1.53 -5.28
CA THR A 166 2.62 1.77 -3.93
C THR A 166 2.23 3.24 -3.71
N ILE A 167 2.97 4.20 -4.27
CA ILE A 167 2.62 5.63 -4.19
C ILE A 167 1.21 5.86 -4.77
N ILE A 168 0.95 5.30 -5.94
CA ILE A 168 -0.35 5.44 -6.63
C ILE A 168 -1.42 4.64 -5.88
N ASN A 169 -1.11 3.41 -5.47
CA ASN A 169 -2.05 2.52 -4.79
C ASN A 169 -2.49 3.05 -3.42
N THR A 170 -1.60 3.73 -2.68
CA THR A 170 -1.93 4.35 -1.38
C THR A 170 -3.04 5.40 -1.53
N LEU A 171 -3.01 6.19 -2.60
CA LEU A 171 -4.08 7.16 -2.91
C LEU A 171 -5.41 6.45 -3.17
N MET A 172 -5.39 5.34 -3.90
CA MET A 172 -6.61 4.56 -4.16
C MET A 172 -7.15 3.98 -2.85
N LEU A 173 -6.31 3.28 -2.09
CA LEU A 173 -6.67 2.58 -0.85
C LEU A 173 -7.17 3.52 0.25
N SER A 174 -6.91 4.82 0.16
CA SER A 174 -7.49 5.81 1.09
C SER A 174 -9.01 5.69 1.20
N VAL A 175 -9.71 5.45 0.07
CA VAL A 175 -11.17 5.24 0.04
C VAL A 175 -11.57 4.00 0.84
N VAL A 176 -10.77 2.93 0.76
CA VAL A 176 -11.00 1.69 1.51
C VAL A 176 -10.83 1.95 3.00
N GLN A 177 -9.73 2.59 3.40
CA GLN A 177 -9.40 2.84 4.82
C GLN A 177 -10.43 3.75 5.50
N VAL A 178 -10.81 4.86 4.88
CA VAL A 178 -11.75 5.83 5.48
C VAL A 178 -13.18 5.28 5.59
N THR A 179 -13.49 4.17 4.94
CA THR A 179 -14.84 3.56 4.98
C THR A 179 -14.95 2.39 5.95
N ILE A 180 -13.84 1.88 6.50
CA ILE A 180 -13.83 0.78 7.49
C ILE A 180 -14.67 1.10 8.74
N PRO A 181 -14.58 2.29 9.37
CA PRO A 181 -15.37 2.59 10.57
C PRO A 181 -16.87 2.58 10.29
N ARG A 182 -17.28 3.13 9.14
CA ARG A 182 -18.69 3.17 8.73
C ARG A 182 -19.25 1.77 8.48
N LEU A 183 -18.50 0.92 7.77
CA LEU A 183 -18.91 -0.46 7.51
C LEU A 183 -18.94 -1.31 8.79
N SER A 184 -17.98 -1.08 9.69
CA SER A 184 -17.98 -1.69 11.04
C SER A 184 -19.23 -1.33 11.84
N TYR A 185 -19.64 -0.06 11.81
CA TYR A 185 -20.86 0.39 12.47
C TYR A 185 -22.11 -0.27 11.86
N LEU A 186 -22.23 -0.28 10.54
CA LEU A 186 -23.37 -0.89 9.83
C LEU A 186 -23.46 -2.39 10.07
N SER A 187 -22.32 -3.10 10.06
CA SER A 187 -22.31 -4.55 10.31
C SER A 187 -22.78 -4.95 11.71
N GLY A 188 -22.78 -4.02 12.69
CA GLY A 188 -23.25 -4.28 14.05
C GLY A 188 -24.64 -3.74 14.36
N ASN A 189 -25.11 -2.73 13.62
CA ASN A 189 -26.31 -1.95 13.98
C ASN A 189 -27.37 -1.84 12.87
N ALA A 190 -27.06 -2.23 11.62
CA ALA A 190 -27.96 -2.13 10.48
C ALA A 190 -28.36 -3.52 9.96
N THR A 191 -29.30 -3.56 9.02
CA THR A 191 -29.66 -4.80 8.31
C THR A 191 -28.52 -5.23 7.38
N ASP A 192 -28.40 -6.53 7.13
CA ASP A 192 -27.40 -7.04 6.18
C ASP A 192 -27.57 -6.43 4.78
N GLU A 193 -28.81 -6.16 4.36
CA GLU A 193 -29.14 -5.49 3.09
C GLU A 193 -28.59 -4.06 3.01
N GLU A 194 -28.72 -3.27 4.08
CA GLU A 194 -28.18 -1.91 4.12
C GLU A 194 -26.64 -1.93 4.07
N TYR A 195 -26.02 -2.82 4.85
CA TYR A 195 -24.59 -3.04 4.83
C TYR A 195 -24.10 -3.43 3.42
N GLU A 196 -24.77 -4.38 2.77
CA GLU A 196 -24.43 -4.86 1.43
C GLU A 196 -24.60 -3.79 0.35
N SER A 197 -25.66 -2.99 0.43
CA SER A 197 -25.89 -1.86 -0.48
C SER A 197 -24.77 -0.82 -0.38
N VAL A 198 -24.40 -0.43 0.85
CA VAL A 198 -23.32 0.52 1.10
C VAL A 198 -21.97 -0.04 0.67
N LEU A 199 -21.68 -1.31 0.98
CA LEU A 199 -20.47 -2.01 0.54
C LEU A 199 -20.35 -1.99 -0.99
N ASN A 200 -21.40 -2.41 -1.71
CA ASN A 200 -21.39 -2.45 -3.18
C ASN A 200 -21.18 -1.05 -3.78
N LYS A 201 -21.75 -0.01 -3.16
CA LYS A 201 -21.55 1.39 -3.55
C LYS A 201 -20.11 1.85 -3.34
N ILE A 202 -19.52 1.57 -2.19
CA ILE A 202 -18.12 1.90 -1.89
C ILE A 202 -17.17 1.20 -2.86
N SER A 203 -17.39 -0.09 -3.15
CA SER A 203 -16.55 -0.82 -4.12
C SER A 203 -16.65 -0.23 -5.53
N LYS A 204 -17.82 0.26 -5.96
CA LYS A 204 -17.95 0.99 -7.23
C LYS A 204 -17.15 2.30 -7.23
N VAL A 205 -17.23 3.07 -6.14
CA VAL A 205 -16.45 4.30 -5.94
C VAL A 205 -14.95 4.02 -5.92
N TYR A 206 -14.53 2.85 -5.45
CA TYR A 206 -13.14 2.45 -5.50
C TYR A 206 -12.69 2.03 -6.91
N PHE A 207 -13.51 1.26 -7.62
CA PHE A 207 -13.16 0.75 -8.94
C PHE A 207 -13.16 1.80 -10.05
N ILE A 208 -13.90 2.90 -9.91
CA ILE A 208 -13.82 4.04 -10.83
C ILE A 208 -12.43 4.68 -10.83
N THR A 209 -11.63 4.52 -9.77
CA THR A 209 -10.27 5.06 -9.68
C THR A 209 -9.19 3.98 -9.83
N LEU A 210 -9.41 2.79 -9.25
CA LEU A 210 -8.42 1.69 -9.27
C LEU A 210 -8.06 1.25 -10.69
N PHE A 211 -9.05 0.90 -11.50
CA PHE A 211 -8.83 0.36 -12.84
C PHE A 211 -8.11 1.33 -13.79
N PRO A 212 -8.53 2.61 -13.92
CA PRO A 212 -7.81 3.54 -14.77
C PRO A 212 -6.41 3.86 -14.25
N ALA A 213 -6.21 3.91 -12.92
CA ALA A 213 -4.89 4.11 -12.34
C ALA A 213 -3.94 2.95 -12.67
N ALA A 214 -4.39 1.70 -12.51
CA ALA A 214 -3.60 0.51 -12.81
C ALA A 214 -3.28 0.38 -14.31
N ILE A 215 -4.29 0.50 -15.18
CA ILE A 215 -4.06 0.40 -16.64
C ILE A 215 -3.21 1.57 -17.15
N GLY A 216 -3.47 2.78 -16.64
CA GLY A 216 -2.66 3.96 -16.95
C GLY A 216 -1.19 3.75 -16.57
N LEU A 217 -0.94 3.28 -15.34
CA LEU A 217 0.41 2.98 -14.85
C LEU A 217 1.12 1.93 -15.71
N MET A 218 0.42 0.85 -16.06
CA MET A 218 0.94 -0.21 -16.93
C MET A 218 1.41 0.36 -18.29
N LEU A 219 0.64 1.28 -18.87
CA LEU A 219 0.93 1.85 -20.18
C LEU A 219 2.14 2.81 -20.18
N ILE A 220 2.32 3.56 -19.08
CA ILE A 220 3.39 4.54 -18.92
C ILE A 220 4.59 4.00 -18.15
N ALA A 221 4.59 2.73 -17.74
CA ALA A 221 5.53 2.15 -16.77
C ALA A 221 7.01 2.49 -17.03
N HIS A 222 7.48 2.30 -18.26
CA HIS A 222 8.84 2.63 -18.67
C HIS A 222 9.18 4.11 -18.45
N GLY A 223 8.29 5.02 -18.84
CA GLY A 223 8.49 6.44 -18.64
C GLY A 223 8.33 6.86 -17.17
N ALA A 224 7.44 6.19 -16.41
CA ALA A 224 7.29 6.42 -14.98
C ALA A 224 8.56 6.05 -14.20
N VAL A 225 9.22 4.95 -14.56
CA VAL A 225 10.51 4.57 -13.98
C VAL A 225 11.58 5.61 -14.29
N ILE A 226 11.62 6.13 -15.51
CA ILE A 226 12.60 7.17 -15.88
C ILE A 226 12.34 8.49 -15.14
N ILE A 227 11.07 8.87 -14.93
CA ILE A 227 10.71 10.06 -14.15
C ILE A 227 11.09 9.89 -12.68
N TYR A 228 10.90 8.70 -12.11
CA TYR A 228 11.11 8.44 -10.69
C TYR A 228 12.58 8.17 -10.34
N GLY A 229 13.22 7.25 -11.06
CA GLY A 229 14.58 6.77 -10.78
C GLY A 229 15.64 7.24 -11.77
N GLY A 230 15.26 7.77 -12.93
CA GLY A 230 16.18 8.08 -14.01
C GLY A 230 16.38 6.92 -14.99
N LYS A 231 17.13 7.18 -16.07
CA LYS A 231 17.32 6.22 -17.18
C LYS A 231 18.14 5.00 -16.84
N GLU A 232 18.85 5.01 -15.71
CA GLU A 232 19.73 3.94 -15.26
C GLU A 232 18.95 2.73 -14.72
N TYR A 233 17.66 2.91 -14.39
CA TYR A 233 16.82 1.85 -13.85
C TYR A 233 15.97 1.18 -14.92
N ALA A 234 16.27 -0.08 -15.22
CA ALA A 234 15.51 -0.91 -16.15
C ALA A 234 14.32 -1.63 -15.46
N ALA A 235 13.51 -0.89 -14.71
CA ALA A 235 12.40 -1.44 -13.92
C ALA A 235 11.02 -1.37 -14.63
N GLY A 236 10.98 -0.97 -15.90
CA GLY A 236 9.74 -0.71 -16.65
C GLY A 236 8.83 -1.94 -16.75
N ASP A 237 9.38 -3.08 -17.18
CA ASP A 237 8.62 -4.33 -17.31
C ASP A 237 8.12 -4.85 -15.95
N VAL A 238 8.95 -4.70 -14.90
CA VAL A 238 8.57 -5.07 -13.53
C VAL A 238 7.40 -4.22 -13.05
N LEU A 239 7.42 -2.91 -13.33
CA LEU A 239 6.34 -1.99 -13.00
C LEU A 239 5.04 -2.31 -13.76
N MET A 240 5.13 -2.78 -15.00
CA MET A 240 3.93 -3.23 -15.74
C MET A 240 3.23 -4.37 -15.02
N VAL A 241 3.97 -5.36 -14.51
CA VAL A 241 3.35 -6.45 -13.75
C VAL A 241 2.86 -5.98 -12.38
N PHE A 242 3.59 -5.10 -11.71
CA PHE A 242 3.11 -4.47 -10.47
C PHE A 242 1.80 -3.68 -10.66
N ALA A 243 1.61 -3.06 -11.81
CA ALA A 243 0.35 -2.37 -12.13
C ALA A 243 -0.83 -3.36 -12.23
N ILE A 244 -0.61 -4.58 -12.71
CA ILE A 244 -1.61 -5.66 -12.68
C ILE A 244 -1.82 -6.14 -11.24
N TYR A 245 -0.72 -6.35 -10.50
CA TYR A 245 -0.77 -6.72 -9.08
C TYR A 245 -1.55 -5.71 -8.24
N MET A 246 -1.47 -4.41 -8.56
CA MET A 246 -2.24 -3.35 -7.91
C MET A 246 -3.76 -3.59 -7.99
N ILE A 247 -4.26 -4.12 -9.11
CA ILE A 247 -5.69 -4.48 -9.24
C ILE A 247 -6.01 -5.61 -8.27
N ALA A 248 -5.16 -6.65 -8.21
CA ALA A 248 -5.35 -7.78 -7.30
C ALA A 248 -5.36 -7.32 -5.84
N VAL A 249 -4.36 -6.54 -5.41
CA VAL A 249 -4.31 -5.98 -4.05
C VAL A 249 -5.52 -5.09 -3.75
N GLY A 250 -5.94 -4.26 -4.70
CA GLY A 250 -7.11 -3.41 -4.49
C GLY A 250 -8.40 -4.20 -4.29
N ILE A 251 -8.58 -5.29 -5.04
CA ILE A 251 -9.72 -6.19 -4.89
C ILE A 251 -9.64 -6.94 -3.55
N GLU A 252 -8.49 -7.53 -3.25
CA GLU A 252 -8.19 -8.20 -1.98
C GLU A 252 -8.52 -7.28 -0.81
N SER A 253 -8.09 -6.02 -0.85
CA SER A 253 -8.30 -5.05 0.24
C SER A 253 -9.78 -4.76 0.52
N ILE A 254 -10.68 -4.88 -0.46
CA ILE A 254 -12.13 -4.83 -0.21
C ILE A 254 -12.58 -6.11 0.49
N LEU A 255 -12.23 -7.28 -0.03
CA LEU A 255 -12.67 -8.56 0.53
C LEU A 255 -12.15 -8.76 1.96
N SER A 256 -10.88 -8.47 2.20
CA SER A 256 -10.23 -8.59 3.49
C SER A 256 -10.70 -7.51 4.47
N ASN A 257 -10.48 -6.23 4.17
CA ASN A 257 -10.72 -5.15 5.14
C ASN A 257 -12.19 -4.75 5.27
N GLN A 258 -12.95 -4.73 4.17
CA GLN A 258 -14.33 -4.24 4.20
C GLN A 258 -15.36 -5.33 4.53
N ILE A 259 -15.01 -6.61 4.36
CA ILE A 259 -15.94 -7.73 4.59
C ILE A 259 -15.47 -8.64 5.71
N ILE A 260 -14.35 -9.34 5.55
CA ILE A 260 -13.91 -10.38 6.49
C ILE A 260 -13.50 -9.75 7.83
N TYR A 261 -12.72 -8.66 7.79
CA TYR A 261 -12.29 -7.91 8.97
C TYR A 261 -13.47 -7.28 9.70
N VAL A 262 -14.34 -6.55 8.99
CA VAL A 262 -15.56 -5.93 9.54
C VAL A 262 -16.48 -6.96 10.23
N LYS A 263 -16.62 -8.17 9.66
CA LYS A 263 -17.40 -9.27 10.26
C LYS A 263 -16.62 -10.03 11.35
N LYS A 264 -15.49 -9.50 11.84
CA LYS A 264 -14.65 -10.05 12.93
C LYS A 264 -14.13 -11.47 12.65
N LYS A 265 -13.80 -11.77 11.39
CA LYS A 265 -13.26 -13.08 10.95
C LYS A 265 -11.77 -13.03 10.58
N GLU A 266 -11.02 -12.21 11.30
CA GLU A 266 -9.58 -12.00 11.13
C GLU A 266 -8.76 -13.31 11.15
N SER A 267 -9.12 -14.26 12.02
CA SER A 267 -8.42 -15.55 12.10
C SER A 267 -8.46 -16.36 10.80
N ILE A 268 -9.53 -16.22 10.02
CA ILE A 268 -9.71 -16.92 8.74
C ILE A 268 -8.96 -16.18 7.64
N LEU A 269 -9.05 -14.84 7.63
CA LEU A 269 -8.24 -13.99 6.74
C LEU A 269 -6.76 -14.36 6.86
N VAL A 270 -6.26 -14.41 8.09
CA VAL A 270 -4.85 -14.73 8.31
C VAL A 270 -4.50 -16.15 7.88
N ARG A 271 -5.38 -17.12 8.12
CA ARG A 271 -5.16 -18.48 7.63
C ARG A 271 -5.01 -18.52 6.11
N PHE A 272 -5.84 -17.79 5.36
CA PHE A 272 -5.71 -17.70 3.91
C PHE A 272 -4.44 -16.98 3.48
N LEU A 273 -4.09 -15.86 4.14
CA LEU A 273 -2.84 -15.13 3.88
C LEU A 273 -1.61 -16.04 4.02
N PHE A 274 -1.55 -16.88 5.05
CA PHE A 274 -0.46 -17.84 5.25
C PHE A 274 -0.44 -18.96 4.22
N ILE A 275 -1.60 -19.53 3.88
CA ILE A 275 -1.68 -20.59 2.86
C ILE A 275 -1.18 -20.05 1.51
N CYS A 276 -1.67 -18.89 1.08
CA CYS A 276 -1.28 -18.26 -0.18
C CYS A 276 0.16 -17.73 -0.14
N GLY A 277 0.62 -17.22 1.02
CA GLY A 277 2.01 -16.82 1.21
C GLY A 277 2.97 -18.00 1.11
N PHE A 278 2.58 -19.18 1.62
CA PHE A 278 3.37 -20.40 1.45
C PHE A 278 3.38 -20.88 0.00
N ILE A 279 2.25 -20.76 -0.72
CA ILE A 279 2.21 -21.01 -2.18
C ILE A 279 3.17 -20.07 -2.92
N ASN A 280 3.24 -18.79 -2.55
CA ASN A 280 4.20 -17.85 -3.13
C ASN A 280 5.64 -18.26 -2.85
N LEU A 281 5.96 -18.60 -1.60
CA LEU A 281 7.28 -19.09 -1.20
C LEU A 281 7.70 -20.33 -2.01
N LEU A 282 6.81 -21.32 -2.14
CA LEU A 282 7.07 -22.52 -2.95
C LEU A 282 7.26 -22.17 -4.43
N SER A 283 6.50 -21.21 -4.96
CA SER A 283 6.62 -20.75 -6.33
C SER A 283 7.97 -20.07 -6.58
N ASN A 284 8.42 -19.21 -5.66
CA ASN A 284 9.74 -18.58 -5.74
C ASN A 284 10.87 -19.61 -5.65
N PHE A 285 10.75 -20.60 -4.76
CA PHE A 285 11.71 -21.70 -4.70
C PHE A 285 11.75 -22.49 -6.02
N ALA A 286 10.59 -22.75 -6.63
CA ALA A 286 10.53 -23.39 -7.94
C ALA A 286 11.19 -22.51 -9.04
N LEU A 287 10.96 -21.20 -9.05
CA LEU A 287 11.63 -20.28 -9.98
C LEU A 287 13.15 -20.32 -9.85
N VAL A 288 13.66 -20.39 -8.63
CA VAL A 288 15.10 -20.57 -8.35
C VAL A 288 15.58 -21.91 -8.87
N PHE A 289 14.87 -23.00 -8.56
CA PHE A 289 15.24 -24.35 -9.00
C PHE A 289 15.31 -24.47 -10.52
N PHE A 290 14.36 -23.86 -11.25
CA PHE A 290 14.34 -23.84 -12.71
C PHE A 290 15.22 -22.74 -13.33
N ARG A 291 15.94 -21.95 -12.53
CA ARG A 291 16.81 -20.83 -12.97
C ARG A 291 16.10 -19.78 -13.83
N VAL A 292 14.82 -19.54 -13.55
CA VAL A 292 13.99 -18.54 -14.23
C VAL A 292 13.62 -17.37 -13.31
N LEU A 293 14.31 -17.23 -12.17
CA LEU A 293 14.08 -16.14 -11.23
C LEU A 293 14.57 -14.81 -11.83
N THR A 294 13.63 -13.89 -12.01
CA THR A 294 13.83 -12.51 -12.41
C THR A 294 12.88 -11.64 -11.60
N PRO A 295 13.11 -10.32 -11.48
CA PRO A 295 12.16 -9.43 -10.80
C PRO A 295 10.74 -9.56 -11.33
N THR A 296 10.58 -9.71 -12.64
CA THR A 296 9.29 -9.88 -13.32
C THR A 296 8.63 -11.21 -12.96
N THR A 297 9.36 -12.33 -13.01
CA THR A 297 8.79 -13.65 -12.69
C THR A 297 8.41 -13.77 -11.21
N ALA A 298 9.17 -13.15 -10.30
CA ALA A 298 8.85 -13.09 -8.88
C ALA A 298 7.53 -12.34 -8.59
N ILE A 299 7.30 -11.20 -9.24
CA ILE A 299 6.02 -10.50 -9.06
C ILE A 299 4.84 -11.22 -9.76
N ILE A 300 5.10 -11.98 -10.83
CA ILE A 300 4.08 -12.84 -11.46
C ILE A 300 3.62 -13.92 -10.48
N THR A 301 4.54 -14.63 -9.81
CA THR A 301 4.18 -15.65 -8.80
C THR A 301 3.43 -15.04 -7.63
N THR A 302 3.89 -13.88 -7.14
CA THR A 302 3.19 -13.10 -6.11
C THR A 302 1.78 -12.69 -6.54
N THR A 303 1.59 -12.30 -7.80
CA THR A 303 0.27 -11.95 -8.36
C THR A 303 -0.65 -13.18 -8.43
N ILE A 304 -0.14 -14.34 -8.84
CA ILE A 304 -0.90 -15.59 -8.89
C ILE A 304 -1.31 -16.04 -7.49
N ALA A 305 -0.40 -15.96 -6.51
CA ALA A 305 -0.69 -16.25 -5.11
C ALA A 305 -1.80 -15.32 -4.57
N ASN A 306 -1.75 -14.03 -4.92
CA ASN A 306 -2.77 -13.06 -4.51
C ASN A 306 -4.13 -13.30 -5.20
N CYS A 307 -4.15 -13.66 -6.49
CA CYS A 307 -5.38 -14.07 -7.18
C CYS A 307 -6.00 -15.33 -6.54
N THR A 308 -5.17 -16.25 -6.06
CA THR A 308 -5.61 -17.42 -5.30
C THR A 308 -6.22 -17.00 -3.97
N LEU A 309 -5.60 -16.06 -3.26
CA LEU A 309 -6.11 -15.48 -2.01
C LEU A 309 -7.51 -14.87 -2.22
N ILE A 310 -7.65 -13.98 -3.21
CA ILE A 310 -8.93 -13.36 -3.59
C ILE A 310 -10.00 -14.42 -3.85
N THR A 311 -9.63 -15.51 -4.54
CA THR A 311 -10.55 -16.60 -4.85
C THR A 311 -11.03 -17.31 -3.58
N LEU A 312 -10.11 -17.63 -2.65
CA LEU A 312 -10.44 -18.27 -1.37
C LEU A 312 -11.33 -17.37 -0.52
N GLU A 313 -10.98 -16.08 -0.41
CA GLU A 313 -11.77 -15.08 0.32
C GLU A 313 -13.16 -14.93 -0.27
N TYR A 314 -13.28 -14.79 -1.60
CA TYR A 314 -14.56 -14.65 -2.27
C TYR A 314 -15.46 -15.88 -2.08
N ILE A 315 -14.89 -17.09 -2.17
CA ILE A 315 -15.61 -18.34 -1.88
C ILE A 315 -16.09 -18.35 -0.43
N TYR A 316 -15.24 -17.97 0.53
CA TYR A 316 -15.60 -17.92 1.94
C TYR A 316 -16.71 -16.90 2.21
N ILE A 317 -16.62 -15.71 1.63
CA ILE A 317 -17.63 -14.65 1.74
C ILE A 317 -18.98 -15.15 1.23
N LYS A 318 -19.02 -15.80 0.07
CA LYS A 318 -20.27 -16.32 -0.52
C LYS A 318 -20.84 -17.52 0.22
N LYS A 319 -20.01 -18.52 0.55
CA LYS A 319 -20.49 -19.80 1.11
C LYS A 319 -20.66 -19.78 2.63
N LYS A 320 -19.85 -19.02 3.36
CA LYS A 320 -19.83 -19.03 4.83
C LYS A 320 -20.42 -17.76 5.43
N LEU A 321 -20.05 -16.58 4.92
CA LEU A 321 -20.61 -15.31 5.42
C LEU A 321 -21.96 -14.97 4.79
N LYS A 322 -22.29 -15.57 3.63
CA LYS A 322 -23.51 -15.36 2.87
C LYS A 322 -23.76 -13.88 2.49
N VAL A 323 -22.69 -13.09 2.40
CA VAL A 323 -22.77 -11.68 2.01
C VAL A 323 -23.06 -11.58 0.52
N ASN A 324 -24.09 -10.85 0.12
CA ASN A 324 -24.44 -10.59 -1.26
C ASN A 324 -23.55 -9.51 -1.91
N TYR A 325 -22.24 -9.77 -1.91
CA TYR A 325 -21.27 -8.96 -2.62
C TYR A 325 -20.98 -9.54 -4.01
N THR A 326 -21.32 -8.83 -5.08
CA THR A 326 -21.05 -9.27 -6.47
C THR A 326 -19.79 -8.60 -7.00
N LEU A 327 -18.67 -9.31 -7.00
CA LEU A 327 -17.39 -8.76 -7.42
C LEU A 327 -17.36 -8.44 -8.93
N PHE A 328 -17.84 -9.37 -9.75
CA PHE A 328 -17.85 -9.30 -11.21
C PHE A 328 -19.17 -8.75 -11.79
N ASP A 329 -19.80 -7.80 -11.10
CA ASP A 329 -20.97 -7.11 -11.64
C ASP A 329 -20.56 -6.19 -12.80
N MET A 330 -21.35 -6.15 -13.87
CA MET A 330 -21.09 -5.28 -15.03
C MET A 330 -21.08 -3.81 -14.64
N GLN A 331 -21.82 -3.43 -13.61
CA GLN A 331 -21.80 -2.06 -13.08
C GLN A 331 -20.45 -1.67 -12.45
N LYS A 332 -19.63 -2.65 -12.06
CA LYS A 332 -18.27 -2.47 -11.54
C LYS A 332 -17.22 -2.67 -12.63
N LEU A 333 -17.36 -3.73 -13.43
CA LEU A 333 -16.42 -4.08 -14.49
C LEU A 333 -16.43 -3.10 -15.66
N LYS A 334 -17.50 -2.32 -15.87
CA LYS A 334 -17.52 -1.26 -16.89
C LYS A 334 -16.34 -0.30 -16.77
N TYR A 335 -15.86 -0.01 -15.56
CA TYR A 335 -14.71 0.89 -15.36
C TYR A 335 -13.40 0.27 -15.88
N LEU A 336 -13.25 -1.06 -15.78
CA LEU A 336 -12.15 -1.78 -16.41
C LEU A 336 -12.23 -1.65 -17.94
N PHE A 337 -13.41 -1.90 -18.52
CA PHE A 337 -13.61 -1.79 -19.97
C PHE A 337 -13.38 -0.37 -20.49
N TYR A 338 -13.84 0.66 -19.78
CA TYR A 338 -13.57 2.06 -20.12
C TYR A 338 -12.07 2.35 -20.05
N SER A 339 -11.36 1.79 -19.07
CA SER A 339 -9.91 1.98 -18.93
C SER A 339 -9.11 1.24 -20.02
N LEU A 340 -9.63 0.14 -20.59
CA LEU A 340 -8.98 -0.54 -21.72
C LEU A 340 -8.94 0.32 -22.99
N THR A 341 -9.77 1.36 -23.10
CA THR A 341 -9.66 2.35 -24.19
C THR A 341 -8.34 3.12 -24.16
N PHE A 342 -7.58 3.06 -23.08
CA PHE A 342 -6.26 3.70 -22.97
C PHE A 342 -5.21 3.00 -23.85
N LEU A 343 -5.39 1.72 -24.17
CA LEU A 343 -4.46 0.95 -24.99
C LEU A 343 -4.27 1.58 -26.40
N PRO A 344 -5.33 1.80 -27.20
CA PRO A 344 -5.18 2.43 -28.51
C PRO A 344 -4.71 3.89 -28.41
N ILE A 345 -5.13 4.63 -27.38
CA ILE A 345 -4.68 6.02 -27.16
C ILE A 345 -3.18 6.06 -26.92
N SER A 346 -2.67 5.23 -26.00
CA SER A 346 -1.26 5.14 -25.69
C SER A 346 -0.46 4.74 -26.94
N PHE A 347 -0.92 3.74 -27.68
CA PHE A 347 -0.29 3.31 -28.93
C PHE A 347 -0.17 4.45 -29.94
N PHE A 348 -1.24 5.21 -30.18
CA PHE A 348 -1.22 6.38 -31.06
C PHE A 348 -0.28 7.50 -30.55
N VAL A 349 -0.25 7.75 -29.25
CA VAL A 349 0.68 8.73 -28.67
C VAL A 349 2.14 8.30 -28.88
N LYS A 350 2.45 6.99 -28.78
CA LYS A 350 3.82 6.48 -29.01
C LYS A 350 4.28 6.66 -30.45
N THR A 351 3.38 6.64 -31.44
CA THR A 351 3.76 6.79 -32.86
C THR A 351 3.97 8.24 -33.26
N VAL A 352 3.28 9.18 -32.63
CA VAL A 352 3.31 10.60 -33.01
C VAL A 352 4.35 11.41 -32.22
N ILE A 353 4.57 11.08 -30.94
CA ILE A 353 5.41 11.89 -30.04
C ILE A 353 6.77 11.24 -29.84
N SER A 354 7.83 11.98 -30.19
CA SER A 354 9.20 11.65 -29.83
C SER A 354 9.55 12.23 -28.45
N GLY A 355 10.10 11.39 -27.57
CA GLY A 355 10.54 11.77 -26.22
C GLY A 355 9.71 11.14 -25.11
N GLN A 356 10.36 10.34 -24.26
CA GLN A 356 9.70 9.49 -23.26
C GLN A 356 8.90 10.29 -22.22
N ILE A 357 9.42 11.42 -21.72
CA ILE A 357 8.71 12.22 -20.69
C ILE A 357 7.46 12.89 -21.29
N LEU A 358 7.60 13.49 -22.46
CA LEU A 358 6.48 14.14 -23.15
C LEU A 358 5.40 13.11 -23.52
N GLN A 359 5.81 11.93 -23.96
CA GLN A 359 4.92 10.80 -24.22
C GLN A 359 4.12 10.40 -22.97
N VAL A 360 4.74 10.32 -21.79
CA VAL A 360 4.05 10.04 -20.53
C VAL A 360 3.00 11.11 -20.23
N ILE A 361 3.39 12.39 -20.27
CA ILE A 361 2.49 13.51 -19.94
C ILE A 361 1.28 13.52 -20.89
N VAL A 362 1.51 13.42 -22.20
CA VAL A 362 0.41 13.44 -23.18
C VAL A 362 -0.46 12.19 -23.07
N THR A 363 0.12 11.01 -22.83
CA THR A 363 -0.66 9.79 -22.60
C THR A 363 -1.56 9.94 -21.37
N MET A 364 -1.04 10.46 -20.25
CA MET A 364 -1.84 10.67 -19.04
C MET A 364 -2.99 11.65 -19.27
N LEU A 365 -2.73 12.78 -19.93
CA LEU A 365 -3.76 13.78 -20.22
C LEU A 365 -4.82 13.24 -21.19
N ALA A 366 -4.39 12.58 -22.26
CA ALA A 366 -5.31 12.01 -23.26
C ALA A 366 -6.18 10.91 -22.66
N CYS A 367 -5.60 9.98 -21.90
CA CYS A 367 -6.34 8.92 -21.22
C CYS A 367 -7.29 9.48 -20.16
N GLY A 368 -6.85 10.45 -19.36
CA GLY A 368 -7.69 11.11 -18.35
C GLY A 368 -8.89 11.83 -18.96
N LEU A 369 -8.69 12.58 -20.05
CA LEU A 369 -9.77 13.22 -20.79
C LEU A 369 -10.71 12.22 -21.43
N ALA A 370 -10.18 11.18 -22.09
CA ALA A 370 -11.00 10.12 -22.67
C ALA A 370 -11.87 9.42 -21.62
N TYR A 371 -11.30 9.09 -20.46
CA TYR A 371 -12.01 8.47 -19.36
C TYR A 371 -13.14 9.36 -18.83
N ALA A 372 -12.83 10.63 -18.57
CA ALA A 372 -13.83 11.61 -18.13
C ALA A 372 -14.98 11.72 -19.15
N LEU A 373 -14.67 11.87 -20.44
CA LEU A 373 -15.67 11.95 -21.51
C LEU A 373 -16.54 10.69 -21.60
N ILE A 374 -15.95 9.50 -21.47
CA ILE A 374 -16.69 8.23 -21.46
C ILE A 374 -17.66 8.19 -20.27
N LEU A 375 -17.19 8.53 -19.07
CA LEU A 375 -18.04 8.54 -17.87
C LEU A 375 -19.18 9.57 -17.97
N PHE A 376 -18.90 10.77 -18.49
CA PHE A 376 -19.93 11.79 -18.73
C PHE A 376 -20.97 11.32 -19.76
N LYS A 377 -20.54 10.75 -20.89
CA LYS A 377 -21.46 10.21 -21.92
C LYS A 377 -22.28 9.03 -21.42
N ALA A 378 -21.67 8.14 -20.64
CA ALA A 378 -22.33 7.01 -20.00
C ALA A 378 -23.31 7.43 -18.88
N LYS A 379 -23.37 8.72 -18.57
CA LYS A 379 -24.11 9.32 -17.45
C LYS A 379 -23.90 8.56 -16.14
N ASP A 380 -22.63 8.32 -15.82
CA ASP A 380 -22.27 7.47 -14.69
C ASP A 380 -22.78 8.03 -13.35
N GLU A 381 -23.53 7.21 -12.61
CA GLU A 381 -24.15 7.57 -11.32
C GLU A 381 -23.10 8.01 -10.28
N ILE A 382 -21.96 7.33 -10.24
CA ILE A 382 -20.91 7.63 -9.26
C ILE A 382 -20.23 8.94 -9.62
N LEU A 383 -19.93 9.18 -10.90
CA LEU A 383 -19.39 10.46 -11.36
C LEU A 383 -20.28 11.63 -10.96
N PHE A 384 -21.57 11.58 -11.29
CA PHE A 384 -22.49 12.67 -10.96
C PHE A 384 -22.66 12.87 -9.45
N MET A 385 -22.72 11.79 -8.67
CA MET A 385 -22.75 11.88 -7.21
C MET A 385 -21.50 12.57 -6.62
N LEU A 386 -20.31 12.33 -7.19
CA LEU A 386 -19.09 13.01 -6.76
C LEU A 386 -19.11 14.49 -7.15
N LEU A 387 -19.53 14.82 -8.36
CA LEU A 387 -19.66 16.20 -8.83
C LEU A 387 -20.68 17.00 -8.01
N ASP A 388 -21.82 16.42 -7.67
CA ASP A 388 -22.85 17.04 -6.84
C ASP A 388 -22.33 17.34 -5.43
N LYS A 389 -21.58 16.41 -4.82
CA LYS A 389 -20.95 16.64 -3.52
C LYS A 389 -19.91 17.76 -3.55
N ILE A 390 -19.12 17.84 -4.63
CA ILE A 390 -18.11 18.89 -4.80
C ILE A 390 -18.79 20.25 -4.98
N THR A 391 -19.76 20.35 -5.90
CA THR A 391 -20.50 21.60 -6.15
C THR A 391 -21.29 22.06 -4.94
N ALA A 392 -21.87 21.14 -4.15
CA ALA A 392 -22.55 21.47 -2.90
C ALA A 392 -21.59 22.03 -1.83
N ARG A 393 -20.32 21.59 -1.81
CA ARG A 393 -19.30 22.19 -0.93
C ARG A 393 -18.91 23.60 -1.37
N PHE A 394 -18.73 23.83 -2.67
CA PHE A 394 -18.41 25.16 -3.20
C PHE A 394 -19.55 26.17 -3.09
N LYS A 395 -20.82 25.72 -3.05
CA LYS A 395 -21.96 26.60 -2.76
C LYS A 395 -22.12 26.96 -1.27
N ARG A 396 -21.42 26.25 -0.38
CA ARG A 396 -21.46 26.45 1.07
C ARG A 396 -20.23 27.19 1.63
N ALA A 397 -19.16 27.28 0.84
CA ALA A 397 -18.00 28.14 1.09
C ALA A 397 -18.24 29.49 0.42
#